data_AF-A0AAX2QE27-F1
#
_entry.id   AF-A0AAX2QE27-F1
#
_cell.length_a   1.000
_cell.length_b   1.000
_cell.length_c   1.000
_cell.angle_alpha   90.00
_cell.angle_beta   90.00
_cell.angle_gamma   90.00
#
_symmetry.space_group_name_H-M   'P 1'
#
loop_
_entity.id
_entity.type
_entity.pdbx_description
1 polymer ?
#
loop_
_entity_poly.entity_id
_entity_poly.type
_entity_poly.pdbx_seq_one_letter_code
_entity_poly.pdbx_strand_id
1 'polypeptide(L)' 'MVPPHLGSATEEMRMAMGMKVVENVTAFFEGRDVPDRVA' A
#
# COMPACT_ATOMS: atom_id res chain seq x y z
N MET A 1 14.45 -24.15 5.20
CA MET A 1 14.68 -22.91 4.45
C MET A 1 13.51 -21.98 4.73
N VAL A 2 13.75 -20.81 5.32
CA VAL A 2 12.68 -19.84 5.60
C VAL A 2 12.43 -19.05 4.31
N PRO A 3 11.17 -18.91 3.84
CA PRO A 3 10.87 -18.13 2.65
C PRO A 3 11.22 -16.65 2.88
N PRO A 4 11.86 -15.96 1.91
CA PRO A 4 12.34 -14.59 2.09
C PRO A 4 11.16 -13.60 2.07
N HIS A 5 10.64 -13.25 3.25
CA HIS A 5 9.61 -12.21 3.44
C HIS A 5 8.37 -12.36 2.54
N LEU A 6 7.91 -13.59 2.30
CA LEU A 6 6.75 -13.87 1.44
C LEU A 6 5.40 -13.80 2.16
N GLY A 7 5.35 -13.35 3.41
CA GLY A 7 4.12 -13.33 4.21
C GLY A 7 2.97 -12.51 3.61
N SER A 8 3.28 -11.49 2.79
CA SER A 8 2.31 -10.65 2.10
C SER A 8 2.13 -11.01 0.61
N ALA A 9 2.74 -12.09 0.13
CA ALA A 9 2.73 -12.47 -1.29
C ALA A 9 1.48 -13.25 -1.72
N THR A 10 0.32 -12.96 -1.12
CA THR A 10 -0.98 -13.46 -1.59
C THR A 10 -1.61 -12.44 -2.54
N GLU A 11 -2.47 -12.90 -3.45
CA GLU A 11 -3.19 -12.01 -4.38
C GLU A 11 -4.04 -10.99 -3.61
N GLU A 12 -4.80 -11.44 -2.61
CA GLU A 12 -5.63 -10.61 -1.75
C GLU A 12 -4.82 -9.50 -1.07
N MET A 13 -3.69 -9.85 -0.43
CA MET A 13 -2.88 -8.86 0.29
C MET A 13 -2.22 -7.88 -0.69
N ARG A 14 -1.74 -8.37 -1.84
CA ARG A 14 -1.13 -7.51 -2.88
C ARG A 14 -2.14 -6.55 -3.49
N MET A 15 -3.39 -7.00 -3.71
CA MET A 15 -4.47 -6.15 -4.18
C MET A 15 -4.82 -5.08 -3.15
N ALA A 16 -5.01 -5.46 -1.88
CA ALA A 16 -5.31 -4.52 -0.81
C ALA A 16 -4.19 -3.46 -0.63
N MET A 17 -2.92 -3.89 -0.61
CA MET A 17 -1.78 -2.96 -0.55
C MET A 17 -1.73 -2.04 -1.77
N GLY A 18 -2.00 -2.57 -2.97
CA GLY A 18 -2.06 -1.78 -4.19
C GLY A 18 -3.13 -0.68 -4.15
N MET A 19 -4.33 -1.02 -3.68
CA MET A 19 -5.42 -0.04 -3.54
C MET A 19 -5.07 1.07 -2.55
N LYS A 20 -4.41 0.75 -1.42
CA LYS A 20 -3.92 1.78 -0.48
C LYS A 20 -2.92 2.74 -1.15
N VAL A 21 -2.03 2.23 -2.01
CA VAL A 21 -1.09 3.11 -2.75
C VAL A 21 -1.86 4.06 -3.67
N VAL A 22 -2.88 3.56 -4.38
CA VAL A 22 -3.74 4.40 -5.24
C VAL A 22 -4.41 5.50 -4.43
N GLU A 23 -4.96 5.18 -3.25
CA GLU A 23 -5.61 6.15 -2.36
C GLU A 23 -4.64 7.25 -1.89
N ASN A 24 -3.43 6.88 -1.47
CA ASN A 24 -2.40 7.84 -1.05
C ASN A 24 -1.98 8.77 -2.18
N VAL A 25 -1.73 8.22 -3.38
CA VAL A 25 -1.32 9.00 -4.55
C VAL A 25 -2.44 9.95 -4.98
N THR A 26 -3.68 9.47 -4.97
CA THR A 26 -4.86 10.29 -5.28
C THR A 26 -5.01 11.45 -4.28
N ALA A 27 -4.96 11.15 -2.98
CA ALA A 27 -5.07 12.16 -1.93
C ALA A 27 -3.98 13.24 -2.04
N PHE A 28 -2.74 12.83 -2.36
CA PHE A 28 -1.63 13.76 -2.56
C PHE A 28 -1.89 14.75 -3.69
N PHE A 29 -2.31 14.28 -4.87
CA PHE A 29 -2.56 15.15 -6.02
C PHE A 29 -3.81 16.02 -5.88
N GLU A 30 -4.79 15.57 -5.09
CA GLU A 30 -5.97 16.36 -4.74
C GLU A 30 -5.71 17.41 -3.64
N GLY A 31 -4.51 17.44 -3.06
CA GLY A 31 -4.17 18.34 -1.95
C GLY A 31 -4.90 18.00 -0.64
N ARG A 32 -5.37 16.75 -0.50
CA ARG A 32 -5.96 16.22 0.74
C ARG A 32 -4.87 15.65 1.65
N ASP A 33 -5.23 15.39 2.90
CA ASP A 33 -4.36 14.64 3.81
C ASP A 33 -4.07 13.24 3.27
N VAL A 34 -2.79 12.86 3.29
CA VAL A 34 -2.29 11.58 2.79
C VAL A 34 -2.37 10.55 3.92
N PRO A 35 -3.22 9.51 3.83
CA PRO A 35 -3.54 8.62 4.94
C PRO A 35 -2.33 7.89 5.56
N ASP A 36 -1.42 7.39 4.73
CA ASP A 36 -0.26 6.59 5.15
C ASP A 36 1.06 7.39 5.02
N ARG A 37 1.03 8.70 5.33
CA ARG A 37 2.23 9.53 5.32
C ARG A 37 3.22 9.07 6.41
N VAL A 38 4.48 8.87 6.00
CA VAL A 38 5.62 8.66 6.92
C VAL A 38 6.51 9.90 6.85
N ALA A 39 6.88 10.46 8.00
CA ALA A 39 7.65 11.70 8.14
C ALA A 39 8.71 11.56 9.25
#